data_AF-A0A183JPW9-F1
#
_entry.id   AF-A0A183JPW9-F1
#
_cell.length_a   1.000
_cell.length_b   1.000
_cell.length_c   1.000
_cell.angle_alpha   90.00
_cell.angle_beta   90.00
_cell.angle_gamma   90.00
#
_symmetry.space_group_name_H-M   'P 1'
#
loop_
_entity.id
_entity.type
_entity.pdbx_description
1 polymer ?
#
loop_
_entity_poly.entity_id
_entity_poly.type
_entity_poly.pdbx_seq_one_letter_code
_entity_poly.pdbx_strand_id
1 'polypeptide(L)' 'MIKYVHRIGRTGRAGKSGIAISLLTKEDAPVFYDLKQLLIQSPVSTCPHELANHPDAQTKPGILAAKKRRAEETVYIT' A
#
# COMPACT_ATOMS: atom_id res chain seq x y z
N MET A 1 6.78 4.10 0.95
CA MET A 1 6.88 3.21 -0.24
C MET A 1 8.26 3.19 -0.91
N ILE A 2 8.88 4.33 -1.24
CA ILE A 2 10.18 4.37 -1.96
C ILE A 2 11.25 3.53 -1.27
N LYS A 3 11.41 3.65 0.06
CA LYS A 3 12.37 2.85 0.84
C LYS A 3 12.16 1.34 0.70
N TYR A 4 10.91 0.88 0.54
CA TYR A 4 10.60 -0.54 0.36
C TYR A 4 11.09 -1.06 -0.99
N VAL A 5 10.81 -0.33 -2.08
CA VAL A 5 11.26 -0.68 -3.44
C VAL A 5 12.79 -0.78 -3.51
N HIS A 6 13.50 0.13 -2.86
CA HIS A 6 14.96 0.10 -2.81
C HIS A 6 15.51 -1.12 -2.05
N ARG A 7 14.79 -1.61 -1.03
CA ARG A 7 15.18 -2.82 -0.27
C ARG A 7 14.98 -4.07 -1.11
N ILE A 8 13.79 -4.26 -1.67
CA ILE A 8 13.49 -5.47 -2.46
C ILE A 8 14.28 -5.50 -3.77
N GLY A 9 14.63 -4.33 -4.35
CA GLY A 9 15.49 -4.25 -5.52
C GLY A 9 16.93 -4.73 -5.32
N ARG A 10 17.31 -5.14 -4.09
CA ARG A 10 18.61 -5.79 -3.80
C ARG A 10 18.62 -7.28 -4.13
N THR A 11 17.47 -7.90 -4.42
CA THR A 11 17.43 -9.29 -4.88
C THR A 11 18.15 -9.51 -6.22
N GLY A 12 18.37 -8.43 -6.97
CA GLY A 12 19.13 -8.43 -8.23
C GLY A 12 18.41 -7.68 -9.33
N ARG A 13 19.14 -7.11 -10.29
CA ARG A 13 18.55 -6.42 -11.46
C ARG A 13 18.12 -7.39 -12.57
N ALA A 14 18.76 -8.55 -12.65
CA ALA A 14 18.51 -9.60 -13.64
C ALA A 14 18.90 -10.96 -13.04
N GLY A 15 18.54 -12.03 -13.75
CA GLY A 15 18.76 -13.41 -13.29
C GLY A 15 17.55 -13.97 -12.54
N LYS A 16 17.79 -14.70 -11.45
CA LYS A 16 16.71 -15.24 -10.61
C LYS A 16 15.96 -14.07 -9.94
N SER A 17 14.63 -14.14 -9.86
CA SER A 17 13.79 -13.08 -9.28
C SER A 17 14.16 -12.74 -7.83
N GLY A 18 14.62 -13.73 -7.07
CA GLY A 18 14.88 -13.64 -5.64
C GLY A 18 13.60 -13.57 -4.81
N ILE A 19 13.75 -13.53 -3.48
CA ILE A 19 12.63 -13.53 -2.53
C ILE A 19 12.83 -12.39 -1.53
N ALA A 20 11.77 -11.61 -1.31
CA ALA A 20 11.70 -10.63 -0.24
C ALA A 20 10.48 -10.93 0.64
N ILE A 21 10.72 -11.14 1.93
CA ILE A 21 9.67 -11.38 2.92
C ILE A 21 9.49 -10.12 3.76
N SER A 22 8.24 -9.70 3.93
CA SER A 22 7.86 -8.52 4.68
C SER A 22 6.98 -8.92 5.85
N LEU A 23 7.42 -8.56 7.06
CA LEU A 23 6.60 -8.68 8.27
C LEU A 23 5.81 -7.39 8.42
N LEU A 24 4.51 -7.51 8.63
CA LEU A 24 3.60 -6.38 8.75
C LEU A 24 2.85 -6.45 10.07
N THR A 25 2.64 -5.28 10.66
CA THR A 25 1.82 -5.09 11.86
C THR A 25 0.69 -4.10 11.56
N LYS A 26 -0.20 -3.88 12.53
CA LYS A 26 -1.27 -2.87 12.40
C LYS A 26 -0.74 -1.44 12.26
N GLU A 27 0.45 -1.17 12.78
CA GLU A 27 1.11 0.15 12.69
C GLU A 27 1.52 0.49 11.25
N ASP A 28 1.65 -0.53 10.39
CA ASP A 28 1.99 -0.40 8.98
C ASP A 28 0.77 -0.14 8.08
N ALA A 29 -0.45 -0.01 8.65
CA ALA A 29 -1.68 0.25 7.90
C ALA A 29 -1.55 1.38 6.84
N PRO A 30 -0.85 2.51 7.09
CA PRO A 30 -0.70 3.57 6.09
C PRO A 30 0.00 3.14 4.79
N VAL A 31 0.72 2.02 4.76
CA VAL A 31 1.42 1.53 3.55
C VAL A 31 0.71 0.35 2.87
N PHE A 32 -0.34 -0.19 3.46
CA PHE A 32 -1.00 -1.41 2.99
C PHE A 32 -1.59 -1.25 1.58
N TYR A 33 -2.24 -0.13 1.31
CA TYR A 33 -2.80 0.15 -0.02
C TYR A 33 -1.72 0.13 -1.10
N ASP A 34 -0.64 0.90 -0.91
CA ASP A 34 0.44 0.98 -1.89
C ASP A 34 1.15 -0.37 -2.05
N LEU A 35 1.36 -1.10 -0.94
CA LEU A 35 1.97 -2.43 -0.96
C LEU A 35 1.11 -3.44 -1.74
N LYS A 36 -0.21 -3.45 -1.50
CA LYS A 36 -1.17 -4.26 -2.27
C LYS A 36 -1.06 -3.96 -3.77
N GLN A 37 -1.08 -2.69 -4.15
CA GLN A 37 -0.97 -2.29 -5.56
C GLN A 37 0.34 -2.77 -6.19
N LEU A 38 1.47 -2.64 -5.47
CA LEU A 38 2.77 -3.10 -5.96
C LEU A 38 2.79 -4.62 -6.17
N LEU A 39 2.20 -5.40 -5.25
CA LEU A 39 2.13 -6.86 -5.38
C LEU A 39 1.26 -7.29 -6.55
N ILE A 40 0.14 -6.60 -6.79
CA ILE A 40 -0.75 -6.87 -7.94
C ILE A 40 -0.06 -6.52 -9.27
N GLN A 41 0.74 -5.45 -9.29
CA GLN A 41 1.50 -5.05 -10.48
C GLN A 41 2.68 -5.98 -10.79
N SER A 42 3.15 -6.77 -9.82
CA SER A 42 4.28 -7.67 -9.99
C SER A 42 3.81 -9.02 -10.55
N PRO A 43 4.20 -9.41 -11.78
CA PRO A 43 3.78 -10.69 -12.38
C PRO A 43 4.41 -11.92 -11.70
N VAL A 44 5.47 -11.73 -10.92
CA VAL A 44 6.18 -12.80 -10.21
C VAL A 44 5.78 -12.91 -8.75
N SER A 45 4.85 -12.07 -8.28
CA SER A 45 4.37 -12.07 -6.90
C SER A 45 2.88 -12.40 -6.87
N THR A 46 2.42 -12.96 -5.77
CA THR A 46 1.00 -13.13 -5.48
C THR A 46 0.64 -12.26 -4.29
N CYS A 47 -0.43 -11.46 -4.41
CA CYS A 47 -0.92 -10.69 -3.27
C CYS A 47 -1.62 -11.65 -2.28
N PRO A 48 -1.19 -11.72 -1.01
CA PRO A 48 -1.85 -12.53 -0.01
C PRO A 48 -3.30 -12.07 0.21
N HIS A 49 -4.22 -13.02 0.40
CA HIS A 49 -5.66 -12.73 0.62
C HIS A 49 -5.88 -11.81 1.82
N GLU A 50 -5.12 -12.00 2.89
CA GLU A 50 -5.17 -11.16 4.10
C GLU A 50 -4.95 -9.68 3.79
N LEU A 51 -3.97 -9.37 2.93
CA LEU A 51 -3.68 -7.98 2.53
C LEU A 51 -4.66 -7.50 1.45
N ALA A 52 -5.06 -8.36 0.51
CA ALA A 52 -5.99 -8.02 -0.56
C ALA A 52 -7.36 -7.58 -0.02
N ASN A 53 -7.83 -8.23 1.05
CA ASN A 53 -9.12 -7.98 1.67
C ASN A 53 -9.05 -7.09 2.93
N HIS A 54 -7.85 -6.68 3.36
CA HIS A 54 -7.70 -5.85 4.56
C HIS A 54 -8.44 -4.50 4.40
N PRO A 55 -9.15 -4.01 5.43
CA PRO A 55 -9.88 -2.74 5.37
C PRO A 55 -8.96 -1.55 5.01
N ASP A 56 -7.80 -1.45 5.66
CA ASP A 56 -6.84 -0.36 5.41
C ASP A 56 -6.14 -0.44 4.03
N ALA A 57 -6.30 -1.55 3.30
CA ALA A 57 -5.74 -1.72 1.96
C ALA A 57 -6.74 -1.38 0.84
N GLN A 58 -7.98 -0.99 1.15
CA GLN A 58 -9.00 -0.71 0.14
C GLN A 58 -8.94 0.72 -0.39
N THR A 59 -8.53 1.69 0.44
CA THR A 59 -8.53 3.10 0.09
C THR A 59 -7.15 3.70 0.16
N LYS A 60 -6.81 4.56 -0.81
CA LYS A 60 -5.55 5.28 -0.79
C LYS A 60 -5.45 6.18 0.46
N PRO A 61 -4.38 6.07 1.27
CA PRO A 61 -4.15 6.90 2.43
C PRO A 61 -4.18 8.39 2.04
N GLY A 62 -4.89 9.21 2.83
CA GLY A 62 -4.99 10.66 2.61
C GLY A 62 -6.23 11.13 1.82
N ILE A 63 -6.91 10.27 1.04
CA ILE A 63 -8.14 10.64 0.33
C ILE A 63 -9.30 10.89 1.31
N LEU A 64 -9.43 10.05 2.36
CA LEU A 64 -10.48 10.18 3.37
C LEU A 64 -10.36 11.49 4.17
N ALA A 65 -9.14 11.90 4.51
CA ALA A 65 -8.88 13.17 5.19
C ALA A 65 -9.25 14.39 4.31
N ALA A 66 -9.03 14.31 3.00
CA ALA A 66 -9.45 15.35 2.07
C ALA A 66 -10.98 15.42 1.92
N LYS A 67 -11.67 14.27 1.89
CA LYS A 67 -13.14 14.22 1.82
C LYS A 67 -13.81 14.75 3.08
N LYS A 68 -13.27 14.42 4.28
CA LYS A 68 -13.76 14.96 5.56
C LYS A 68 -13.64 16.49 5.62
N ARG A 69 -12.49 17.05 5.23
CA ARG A 69 -12.27 18.51 5.20
C ARG A 69 -13.25 19.24 4.29
N ARG A 70 -13.50 18.72 3.08
CA ARG A 70 -14.48 19.34 2.14
C ARG A 70 -15.92 19.27 2.64
N ALA A 71 -16.31 18.14 3.24
CA ALA A 71 -17.66 17.99 3.79
C ALA A 71 -17.90 18.93 4.97
N GLU A 72 -16.90 19.10 5.83
CA GLU A 72 -16.92 20.02 6.95
C GLU A 72 -16.99 21.48 6.47
N GLU A 73 -16.18 21.87 5.49
CA GLU A 73 -16.22 23.20 4.85
C GLU A 73 -17.59 23.56 4.26
N THR A 74 -18.26 22.65 3.54
CA THR A 74 -19.61 22.90 2.97
C THR A 74 -20.67 23.17 4.04
N VAL A 75 -20.54 22.57 5.23
CA VAL A 75 -21.50 22.74 6.33
C VAL A 75 -21.39 24.12 7.00
N TYR A 76 -20.23 24.79 6.97
CA TYR A 76 -20.09 26.16 7.49
C TYR A 76 -20.53 27.24 6.50
N ILE A 77 -20.72 26.89 5.23
CA ILE A 77 -21.05 27.85 4.15
C ILE A 77 -22.57 27.85 3.84
N THR A 78 -23.36 26.98 4.48
CA THR A 78 -24.83 26.93 4.38
C THR A 78 -25.45 27.36 5.70
#